data_AF-A0A5E6NQS2-F1
#
_entry.id   AF-A0A5E6NQS2-F1
#
_cell.length_a   1.000
_cell.length_b   1.000
_cell.length_c   1.000
_cell.angle_alpha   90.00
_cell.angle_beta   90.00
_cell.angle_gamma   90.00
#
_symmetry.space_group_name_H-M   'P 1'
#
loop_
_entity.id
_entity.type
_entity.pdbx_description
1 polymer ?
#
loop_
_entity_poly.entity_id
_entity_poly.type
_entity_poly.pdbx_seq_one_letter_code
_entity_poly.pdbx_strand_id
1 'polypeptide(L)'
;MFDLNDFYNKGMSSVFLKKQHLDRLDNFIELETWIKNDENDKEVLSVPKWMSQAFNNIDIESDISEFEKEFKMQQSIKQYRPKHYFEFFKIIFNSPLYNSGICKLHNSTFEISSIELWNGVSDFHWHWDGPGNDDIYALVYLSDYKEWPRVFGAGLEYGVAQLSKQGYKNIERKGVFYPDNGRIVIGDNRNPLQLHRTQHYSEQALIDKIDRITFLVTMKLIPQRHER
;
A
#
# COMPACT_ATOMS: atom_id res chain seq x y z
N MET A 1 4.62 -16.34 -9.39
CA MET A 1 3.17 -16.25 -9.67
C MET A 1 2.50 -15.95 -8.35
N PHE A 2 1.44 -15.14 -8.32
CA PHE A 2 0.75 -14.84 -7.05
C PHE A 2 0.17 -16.13 -6.46
N ASP A 3 0.32 -16.32 -5.15
CA ASP A 3 -0.19 -17.49 -4.43
C ASP A 3 -1.56 -17.17 -3.81
N LEU A 4 -2.61 -17.67 -4.45
CA LEU A 4 -4.00 -17.48 -4.02
C LEU A 4 -4.32 -18.23 -2.71
N ASN A 5 -3.66 -19.36 -2.44
CA ASN A 5 -3.90 -20.13 -1.22
C ASN A 5 -3.34 -19.38 -0.02
N ASP A 6 -2.15 -18.79 -0.18
CA ASP A 6 -1.57 -17.92 0.85
C ASP A 6 -2.48 -16.72 1.12
N PHE A 7 -2.96 -16.06 0.06
CA PHE A 7 -3.91 -14.96 0.20
C PHE A 7 -5.18 -15.36 0.94
N TYR A 8 -5.81 -16.48 0.55
CA TYR A 8 -7.04 -16.96 1.19
C TYR A 8 -6.84 -17.32 2.66
N ASN A 9 -5.76 -18.03 2.99
CA ASN A 9 -5.55 -18.54 4.35
C ASN A 9 -4.96 -17.50 5.31
N LYS A 10 -4.11 -16.59 4.80
CA LYS A 10 -3.34 -15.63 5.60
C LYS A 10 -3.88 -14.21 5.50
N GLY A 11 -4.70 -13.92 4.49
CA GLY A 11 -5.15 -12.57 4.16
C GLY A 11 -4.19 -11.78 3.30
N MET A 12 -2.98 -12.30 3.06
CA MET A 12 -1.94 -11.57 2.34
C MET A 12 -1.09 -12.53 1.52
N SER A 13 -0.61 -12.03 0.38
CA SER A 13 0.34 -12.75 -0.47
C SER A 13 1.19 -11.74 -1.24
N SER A 14 2.23 -12.22 -1.92
CA SER A 14 3.13 -11.35 -2.66
C SER A 14 3.50 -11.92 -4.02
N VAL A 15 3.85 -11.03 -4.94
CA VAL A 15 4.28 -11.35 -6.30
C VAL A 15 5.26 -10.29 -6.77
N PHE A 16 6.22 -10.66 -7.60
CA PHE A 16 7.14 -9.68 -8.20
C PHE A 16 6.61 -9.17 -9.53
N LEU A 17 6.79 -7.86 -9.77
CA LEU A 17 6.65 -7.24 -11.07
C LEU A 17 7.54 -7.95 -12.09
N LYS A 18 7.04 -8.01 -13.34
CA LYS A 18 7.87 -8.42 -14.47
C LYS A 18 8.78 -7.24 -14.80
N LYS A 19 9.99 -7.54 -15.28
CA LYS A 19 11.00 -6.53 -15.60
C LYS A 19 10.42 -5.35 -16.41
N GLN A 20 9.70 -5.63 -17.49
CA GLN A 20 9.06 -4.59 -18.32
C GLN A 20 8.07 -3.67 -17.56
N HIS A 21 7.43 -4.17 -16.51
CA HIS A 21 6.51 -3.38 -15.68
C HIS A 21 7.25 -2.60 -14.60
N LEU A 22 8.31 -3.18 -14.05
CA LEU A 22 9.24 -2.51 -13.13
C LEU A 22 9.92 -1.34 -13.85
N ASP A 23 10.59 -1.61 -14.97
CA ASP A 23 11.27 -0.59 -15.80
C ASP A 23 10.31 0.55 -16.16
N ARG A 24 9.04 0.24 -16.45
CA ARG A 24 8.03 1.27 -16.77
C ARG A 24 7.66 2.14 -15.57
N LEU A 25 7.55 1.57 -14.37
CA LEU A 25 7.31 2.36 -13.16
C LEU A 25 8.51 3.23 -12.82
N ASP A 26 9.73 2.69 -12.92
CA ASP A 26 10.96 3.45 -12.67
C ASP A 26 11.02 4.68 -13.58
N ASN A 27 10.71 4.53 -14.88
CA ASN A 27 10.61 5.65 -15.81
C ASN A 27 9.54 6.69 -15.42
N PHE A 28 8.41 6.28 -14.83
CA PHE A 28 7.40 7.24 -14.37
C PHE A 28 7.91 8.02 -13.15
N ILE A 29 8.54 7.33 -12.21
CA ILE A 29 9.12 7.90 -11.00
C ILE A 29 10.24 8.90 -11.30
N GLU A 30 11.10 8.59 -12.28
CA GLU A 30 12.20 9.49 -12.70
C GLU A 30 11.70 10.83 -13.25
N LEU A 31 10.47 10.86 -13.77
CA LEU A 31 9.83 12.06 -14.30
C LEU A 31 9.06 12.86 -13.24
N GLU A 32 8.90 12.32 -12.03
CA GLU A 32 8.21 13.01 -10.95
C GLU A 32 9.02 14.16 -10.38
N THR A 33 8.32 15.24 -10.05
CA THR A 33 8.91 16.32 -9.24
C THR A 33 8.63 16.03 -7.78
N TRP A 34 9.69 15.74 -7.01
CA TRP A 34 9.59 15.42 -5.60
C TRP A 34 9.71 16.67 -4.72
N ILE A 35 8.84 16.75 -3.71
CA ILE A 35 8.85 17.78 -2.67
C ILE A 35 9.29 17.11 -1.38
N LYS A 36 10.43 17.56 -0.83
CA LYS A 36 10.90 17.11 0.48
C LYS A 36 9.93 17.55 1.55
N ASN A 37 9.63 16.65 2.47
CA ASN A 37 8.87 17.00 3.67
C ASN A 37 9.80 17.78 4.62
N ASP A 38 9.32 18.87 5.20
CA ASP A 38 10.13 19.69 6.12
C ASP A 38 10.37 18.95 7.45
N GLU A 39 11.49 19.26 8.10
CA GLU A 39 12.31 18.47 9.06
C GLU A 39 11.64 17.86 10.31
N ASN A 40 10.33 18.00 10.51
CA ASN A 40 9.62 17.48 11.70
C ASN A 40 8.86 16.17 11.48
N ASP A 41 8.57 15.80 10.22
CA ASP A 41 7.91 14.54 9.91
C ASP A 41 8.94 13.53 9.40
N LYS A 42 9.45 12.70 10.32
CA LYS A 42 10.47 11.68 10.01
C LYS A 42 9.88 10.50 9.24
N GLU A 43 8.56 10.40 9.11
CA GLU A 43 7.89 9.24 8.54
C GLU A 43 7.91 9.27 7.01
N VAL A 44 7.81 10.46 6.41
CA VAL A 44 7.80 10.65 4.96
C VAL A 44 8.92 11.60 4.55
N LEU A 45 9.91 11.12 3.80
CA LEU A 45 11.08 11.93 3.39
C LEU A 45 10.69 12.92 2.29
N SER A 46 9.92 12.46 1.31
CA SER A 46 9.35 13.27 0.25
C SER A 46 8.09 12.65 -0.35
N VAL A 47 7.33 13.49 -1.02
CA VAL A 47 6.15 13.11 -1.79
C VAL A 47 6.21 13.76 -3.16
N PRO A 48 5.60 13.16 -4.19
CA PRO A 48 5.50 13.83 -5.48
C PRO A 48 4.63 15.08 -5.35
N LYS A 49 4.93 16.09 -6.17
CA LYS A 49 4.28 17.41 -6.13
C LYS A 49 2.75 17.34 -6.17
N TRP A 50 2.18 16.43 -6.93
CA TRP A 50 0.73 16.27 -7.04
C TRP A 50 0.09 15.78 -5.73
N MET A 51 0.80 14.97 -4.93
CA MET A 51 0.32 14.48 -3.63
C MET A 51 0.43 15.59 -2.59
N SER A 52 1.54 16.33 -2.58
CA SER A 52 1.68 17.55 -1.74
C SER A 52 0.58 18.59 -2.04
N GLN A 53 0.23 18.79 -3.32
CA GLN A 53 -0.89 19.65 -3.71
C GLN A 53 -2.23 19.12 -3.19
N ALA A 54 -2.46 17.81 -3.23
CA ALA A 54 -3.66 17.23 -2.67
C ALA A 54 -3.76 17.48 -1.15
N PHE A 55 -2.65 17.37 -0.44
CA PHE A 55 -2.57 17.56 1.01
C PHE A 55 -2.88 19.01 1.42
N ASN A 56 -2.32 19.98 0.69
CA ASN A 56 -2.47 21.41 0.99
C ASN A 56 -3.86 21.97 0.64
N ASN A 57 -4.66 21.26 -0.17
CA ASN A 57 -5.99 21.71 -0.60
C ASN A 57 -7.14 21.23 0.30
N ILE A 58 -6.83 20.55 1.40
CA ILE A 58 -7.86 20.07 2.33
C ILE A 58 -7.99 21.11 3.43
N ASP A 59 -9.13 21.79 3.43
CA ASP A 59 -9.52 22.65 4.54
C ASP A 59 -9.94 21.74 5.71
N ILE A 60 -8.99 21.45 6.59
CA ILE A 60 -9.25 20.65 7.79
C ILE A 60 -9.78 21.59 8.87
N GLU A 61 -11.11 21.68 8.97
CA GLU A 61 -11.77 22.27 10.13
C GLU A 61 -11.29 21.58 11.42
N SER A 62 -11.10 22.33 12.51
CA SER A 62 -10.47 21.82 13.73
C SER A 62 -11.25 20.69 14.43
N ASP A 63 -12.54 20.52 14.13
CA ASP A 63 -13.46 19.61 14.84
C ASP A 63 -13.88 18.35 14.06
N ILE A 64 -13.31 18.08 12.88
CA ILE A 64 -13.63 16.84 12.15
C ILE A 64 -12.87 15.63 12.70
N SER A 65 -13.52 14.46 12.70
CA SER A 65 -12.92 13.19 13.15
C SER A 65 -11.73 12.77 12.29
N GLU A 66 -10.80 11.97 12.82
CA GLU A 66 -9.66 11.42 12.05
C GLU A 66 -10.11 10.66 10.80
N PHE A 67 -11.17 9.86 10.92
CA PHE A 67 -11.77 9.15 9.79
C PHE A 67 -12.25 10.12 8.68
N GLU A 68 -12.85 11.24 9.07
CA GLU A 68 -13.31 12.24 8.11
C GLU A 68 -12.16 13.01 7.47
N LYS A 69 -11.08 13.26 8.22
CA LYS A 69 -9.82 13.81 7.68
C LYS A 69 -9.25 12.87 6.62
N GLU A 70 -9.12 11.59 6.93
CA GLU A 70 -8.60 10.57 6.01
C GLU A 70 -9.49 10.43 4.77
N PHE A 71 -10.81 10.43 4.95
CA PHE A 71 -11.75 10.40 3.83
C PHE A 71 -11.57 11.61 2.90
N LYS A 72 -11.55 12.83 3.44
CA LYS A 72 -11.33 14.06 2.65
C LYS A 72 -9.95 14.03 1.96
N MET A 73 -8.94 13.50 2.65
CA MET A 73 -7.60 13.30 2.12
C MET A 73 -7.60 12.41 0.89
N GLN A 74 -8.15 11.21 1.00
CA GLN A 74 -8.28 10.28 -0.12
C GLN A 74 -9.05 10.91 -1.30
N GLN A 75 -10.12 11.67 -1.04
CA GLN A 75 -10.86 12.35 -2.11
C GLN A 75 -10.04 13.44 -2.80
N SER A 76 -9.22 14.19 -2.06
CA SER A 76 -8.32 15.19 -2.63
C SER A 76 -7.24 14.52 -3.48
N ILE A 77 -6.57 13.48 -2.98
CA ILE A 77 -5.56 12.71 -3.71
C ILE A 77 -6.10 12.21 -5.05
N LYS A 78 -7.36 11.72 -5.05
CA LYS A 78 -8.04 11.25 -6.28
C LYS A 78 -8.14 12.31 -7.38
N GLN A 79 -8.17 13.60 -7.04
CA GLN A 79 -8.30 14.70 -8.00
C GLN A 79 -6.96 15.08 -8.65
N TYR A 80 -5.86 15.03 -7.89
CA TYR A 80 -4.54 15.49 -8.34
C TYR A 80 -3.67 14.38 -8.92
N ARG A 81 -4.00 13.10 -8.65
CA ARG A 81 -3.19 11.96 -9.10
C ARG A 81 -2.98 11.91 -10.63
N PRO A 82 -1.77 11.57 -11.10
CA PRO A 82 -1.51 11.37 -12.52
C PRO A 82 -2.25 10.17 -13.11
N LYS A 83 -2.87 10.37 -14.29
CA LYS A 83 -3.63 9.32 -14.99
C LYS A 83 -2.80 8.08 -15.35
N HIS A 84 -1.52 8.27 -15.67
CA HIS A 84 -0.66 7.18 -16.12
C HIS A 84 -0.44 6.11 -15.05
N TYR A 85 -0.39 6.47 -13.75
CA TYR A 85 -0.34 5.47 -12.67
C TYR A 85 -1.62 4.65 -12.60
N PHE A 86 -2.78 5.30 -12.73
CA PHE A 86 -4.06 4.61 -12.73
C PHE A 86 -4.17 3.62 -13.88
N GLU A 87 -3.84 4.04 -15.10
CA GLU A 87 -3.84 3.18 -16.27
C GLU A 87 -2.87 2.01 -16.11
N PHE A 88 -1.67 2.28 -15.59
CA PHE A 88 -0.68 1.25 -15.31
C PHE A 88 -1.19 0.22 -14.31
N PHE A 89 -1.62 0.64 -13.12
CA PHE A 89 -2.08 -0.30 -12.11
C PHE A 89 -3.38 -0.99 -12.52
N LYS A 90 -4.23 -0.35 -13.33
CA LYS A 90 -5.41 -1.01 -13.90
C LYS A 90 -5.01 -2.17 -14.81
N ILE A 91 -3.95 -2.02 -15.60
CA ILE A 91 -3.41 -3.12 -16.43
C ILE A 91 -2.81 -4.21 -15.54
N ILE A 92 -2.01 -3.83 -14.53
CA ILE A 92 -1.36 -4.78 -13.62
C ILE A 92 -2.41 -5.61 -12.87
N PHE A 93 -3.33 -4.98 -12.14
CA PHE A 93 -4.26 -5.70 -11.28
C PHE A 93 -5.42 -6.36 -12.04
N ASN A 94 -5.68 -6.01 -13.31
CA ASN A 94 -6.57 -6.82 -14.16
C ASN A 94 -5.86 -7.95 -14.91
N SER A 95 -4.53 -8.06 -14.80
CA SER A 95 -3.78 -9.17 -15.37
C SER A 95 -3.87 -10.43 -14.49
N PRO A 96 -4.16 -11.61 -15.06
CA PRO A 96 -4.13 -12.89 -14.34
C PRO A 96 -2.78 -13.20 -13.67
N LEU A 97 -1.69 -12.56 -14.13
CA LEU A 97 -0.36 -12.72 -13.57
C LEU A 97 -0.25 -12.22 -12.12
N TYR A 98 -0.99 -11.16 -11.79
CA TYR A 98 -0.87 -10.44 -10.51
C TYR A 98 -2.06 -10.63 -9.60
N ASN A 99 -3.27 -10.75 -10.16
CA ASN A 99 -4.47 -10.99 -9.35
C ASN A 99 -4.77 -12.47 -9.12
N SER A 100 -4.09 -13.39 -9.83
CA SER A 100 -4.22 -14.87 -9.84
C SER A 100 -5.52 -15.44 -9.25
N GLY A 101 -6.66 -14.93 -9.72
CA GLY A 101 -7.96 -15.46 -9.33
C GLY A 101 -8.61 -14.88 -8.08
N ILE A 102 -8.10 -13.80 -7.44
CA ILE A 102 -8.83 -13.07 -6.39
C ILE A 102 -10.20 -12.61 -6.92
N CYS A 103 -10.23 -12.03 -8.12
CA CYS A 103 -11.47 -11.67 -8.82
C CYS A 103 -12.42 -12.86 -9.00
N LYS A 104 -11.88 -14.06 -9.30
CA LYS A 104 -12.68 -15.29 -9.45
C LYS A 104 -13.21 -15.78 -8.10
N LEU A 105 -12.38 -15.76 -7.05
CA LEU A 105 -12.73 -16.15 -5.69
C LEU A 105 -13.92 -15.35 -5.15
N HIS A 106 -14.02 -14.07 -5.53
CA HIS A 106 -15.08 -13.17 -5.08
C HIS A 106 -16.18 -12.91 -6.11
N ASN A 107 -16.11 -13.51 -7.30
CA ASN A 107 -17.00 -13.21 -8.43
C ASN A 107 -17.12 -11.69 -8.73
N SER A 108 -15.97 -11.03 -8.77
CA SER A 108 -15.85 -9.57 -8.86
C SER A 108 -14.76 -9.14 -9.83
N THR A 109 -14.70 -7.85 -10.14
CA THR A 109 -13.55 -7.20 -10.80
C THR A 109 -12.91 -6.17 -9.87
N PHE A 110 -11.65 -5.85 -10.11
CA PHE A 110 -11.01 -4.74 -9.40
C PHE A 110 -11.36 -3.39 -10.01
N GLU A 111 -11.71 -2.46 -9.13
CA GLU A 111 -11.70 -1.04 -9.40
C GLU A 111 -10.65 -0.39 -8.50
N ILE A 112 -9.70 0.34 -9.08
CA ILE A 112 -8.71 1.08 -8.30
C ILE A 112 -9.39 2.31 -7.71
N SER A 113 -9.35 2.44 -6.39
CA SER A 113 -9.95 3.56 -5.68
C SER A 113 -8.94 4.68 -5.47
N SER A 114 -7.77 4.36 -4.92
CA SER A 114 -6.71 5.32 -4.59
C SER A 114 -5.34 4.80 -5.02
N ILE A 115 -4.44 5.74 -5.28
CA ILE A 115 -3.01 5.50 -5.46
C ILE A 115 -2.30 6.60 -4.70
N GLU A 116 -1.47 6.19 -3.75
CA GLU A 116 -0.59 7.07 -2.98
C GLU A 116 0.86 6.65 -3.23
N LEU A 117 1.75 7.62 -3.21
CA LEU A 117 3.16 7.42 -3.55
C LEU A 117 4.03 8.26 -2.62
N TRP A 118 4.93 7.60 -1.90
CA TRP A 118 5.87 8.30 -1.03
C TRP A 118 7.17 7.52 -0.91
N ASN A 119 8.20 8.21 -0.46
CA ASN A 119 9.46 7.60 -0.04
C ASN A 119 9.65 7.86 1.45
N GLY A 120 9.33 6.84 2.27
CA GLY A 120 9.14 7.03 3.70
C GLY A 120 9.75 5.92 4.52
N VAL A 121 10.12 6.29 5.74
CA VAL A 121 10.74 5.44 6.75
C VAL A 121 9.83 5.17 7.94
N SER A 122 8.55 5.58 7.86
CA SER A 122 7.53 5.33 8.87
C SER A 122 7.45 3.86 9.23
N ASP A 123 7.38 3.60 10.52
CA ASP A 123 6.76 2.41 11.04
C ASP A 123 5.27 2.68 11.28
N PHE A 124 4.50 1.61 11.29
CA PHE A 124 3.14 1.65 11.75
C PHE A 124 3.00 0.57 12.80
N HIS A 125 2.28 0.85 13.88
CA HIS A 125 1.91 -0.17 14.85
C HIS A 125 0.93 -1.18 14.25
N TRP A 126 0.62 -2.26 14.99
CA TRP A 126 -0.36 -3.24 14.53
C TRP A 126 -1.73 -2.59 14.31
N HIS A 127 -2.20 -2.62 13.07
CA HIS A 127 -3.48 -2.05 12.68
C HIS A 127 -4.15 -2.88 11.60
N TRP A 128 -5.42 -2.56 11.43
CA TRP A 128 -6.25 -2.91 10.29
C TRP A 128 -6.68 -1.58 9.67
N ASP A 129 -6.59 -1.43 8.36
CA ASP A 129 -6.90 -0.16 7.66
C ASP A 129 -8.40 0.20 7.73
N GLY A 130 -9.20 -0.67 8.34
CA GLY A 130 -10.61 -0.40 8.56
C GLY A 130 -11.45 -0.64 7.30
N PRO A 131 -12.77 -0.47 7.40
CA PRO A 131 -13.68 -0.60 6.26
C PRO A 131 -13.65 0.65 5.36
N GLY A 132 -12.64 1.52 5.51
CA GLY A 132 -12.52 2.84 4.92
C GLY A 132 -12.29 2.80 3.42
N ASN A 133 -13.34 2.41 2.69
CA ASN A 133 -13.52 2.43 1.24
C ASN A 133 -12.86 1.34 0.40
N ASP A 134 -11.97 0.49 0.90
CA ASP A 134 -11.26 -0.47 0.03
C ASP A 134 -11.31 -1.89 0.55
N ASP A 135 -11.59 -2.82 -0.38
CA ASP A 135 -11.67 -4.24 -0.10
C ASP A 135 -10.28 -4.87 -0.07
N ILE A 136 -9.39 -4.41 -0.94
CA ILE A 136 -8.04 -4.91 -1.13
C ILE A 136 -7.08 -3.73 -1.18
N TYR A 137 -5.90 -3.89 -0.58
CA TYR A 137 -4.77 -2.98 -0.82
C TYR A 137 -3.60 -3.73 -1.46
N ALA A 138 -2.73 -2.98 -2.11
CA ALA A 138 -1.44 -3.46 -2.58
C ALA A 138 -0.35 -2.45 -2.27
N LEU A 139 0.74 -2.92 -1.68
CA LEU A 139 1.99 -2.18 -1.53
C LEU A 139 2.93 -2.61 -2.65
N VAL A 140 3.38 -1.66 -3.46
CA VAL A 140 4.33 -1.90 -4.55
C VAL A 140 5.63 -1.18 -4.21
N TYR A 141 6.68 -1.95 -4.01
CA TYR A 141 7.98 -1.44 -3.58
C TYR A 141 8.92 -1.26 -4.76
N LEU A 142 9.56 -0.10 -4.82
CA LEU A 142 10.71 0.18 -5.67
C LEU A 142 11.88 0.55 -4.77
N SER A 143 12.99 -0.15 -4.91
CA SER A 143 14.17 0.08 -4.08
C SER A 143 15.45 -0.15 -4.88
N ASP A 144 16.54 0.45 -4.42
CA ASP A 144 17.86 0.27 -5.06
C ASP A 144 18.40 -1.17 -4.89
N TYR A 145 17.77 -1.95 -4.02
CA TYR A 145 18.18 -3.30 -3.67
C TYR A 145 17.24 -4.32 -4.29
N LYS A 146 17.78 -5.16 -5.19
CA LYS A 146 17.04 -6.30 -5.74
C LYS A 146 16.45 -7.19 -4.62
N GLU A 147 17.23 -7.42 -3.57
CA GLU A 147 16.79 -8.05 -2.33
C GLU A 147 17.10 -7.11 -1.18
N TRP A 148 16.08 -6.69 -0.45
CA TRP A 148 16.19 -5.74 0.64
C TRP A 148 16.99 -6.33 1.80
N PRO A 149 18.09 -5.69 2.23
CA PRO A 149 18.85 -6.14 3.37
C PRO A 149 17.98 -6.11 4.64
N ARG A 150 17.70 -7.28 5.21
CA ARG A 150 16.82 -7.43 6.39
C ARG A 150 17.31 -6.64 7.60
N VAL A 151 18.60 -6.36 7.66
CA VAL A 151 19.24 -5.51 8.68
C VAL A 151 18.71 -4.08 8.67
N PHE A 152 18.20 -3.59 7.53
CA PHE A 152 17.57 -2.28 7.44
C PHE A 152 16.21 -2.21 8.12
N GLY A 153 15.60 -3.36 8.45
CA GLY A 153 14.26 -3.44 9.00
C GLY A 153 13.21 -3.12 7.94
N ALA A 154 12.17 -2.42 8.36
CA ALA A 154 11.12 -1.88 7.50
C ALA A 154 10.35 -2.88 6.62
N GLY A 155 10.36 -4.16 7.03
CA GLY A 155 9.46 -5.17 6.48
C GLY A 155 8.04 -4.98 6.97
N LEU A 156 7.08 -5.30 6.12
CA LEU A 156 5.68 -5.41 6.45
C LEU A 156 5.43 -6.74 7.16
N GLU A 157 5.23 -6.69 8.48
CA GLU A 157 4.79 -7.85 9.25
C GLU A 157 3.28 -8.00 9.18
N TYR A 158 2.82 -9.24 9.14
CA TYR A 158 1.40 -9.56 9.16
C TYR A 158 1.10 -10.66 10.17
N GLY A 159 -0.12 -10.64 10.68
CA GLY A 159 -0.55 -11.52 11.75
C GLY A 159 -2.06 -11.60 11.88
N VAL A 160 -2.50 -12.51 12.73
CA VAL A 160 -3.92 -12.68 13.05
C VAL A 160 -4.15 -12.33 14.50
N ALA A 161 -5.13 -11.48 14.76
CA ALA A 161 -5.52 -11.07 16.10
C ALA A 161 -6.74 -11.83 16.61
N GLN A 162 -6.92 -11.77 17.93
CA GLN A 162 -8.19 -12.06 18.59
C GLN A 162 -8.88 -10.74 18.95
N LEU A 163 -10.17 -10.64 18.66
CA LEU A 163 -10.99 -9.50 19.04
C LEU A 163 -11.33 -9.55 20.54
N SER A 164 -11.14 -8.44 21.23
CA SER A 164 -11.54 -8.27 22.62
C SER A 164 -12.29 -6.94 22.81
N LYS A 165 -12.94 -6.76 23.97
CA LYS A 165 -13.62 -5.50 24.32
C LYS A 165 -12.68 -4.28 24.38
N GLN A 166 -11.37 -4.50 24.45
CA GLN A 166 -10.33 -3.45 24.55
C GLN A 166 -9.55 -3.29 23.24
N GLY A 167 -10.04 -3.86 22.13
CA GLY A 167 -9.34 -3.90 20.84
C GLY A 167 -8.64 -5.24 20.58
N TYR A 168 -7.66 -5.23 19.69
CA TYR A 168 -6.91 -6.42 19.27
C TYR A 168 -6.01 -6.96 20.38
N LYS A 169 -6.04 -8.28 20.59
CA LYS A 169 -5.17 -8.99 21.54
C LYS A 169 -4.57 -10.23 20.89
N ASN A 170 -3.51 -10.76 21.53
CA ASN A 170 -2.89 -12.03 21.16
C ASN A 170 -2.55 -12.13 19.67
N ILE A 171 -1.91 -11.10 19.12
CA ILE A 171 -1.56 -11.04 17.71
C ILE A 171 -0.51 -12.12 17.42
N GLU A 172 -0.92 -13.15 16.67
CA GLU A 172 -0.03 -14.20 16.19
C GLU A 172 0.64 -13.75 14.90
N ARG A 173 1.92 -13.40 14.96
CA ARG A 173 2.71 -13.04 13.78
C ARG A 173 2.84 -14.24 12.85
N LYS A 174 2.41 -14.08 11.59
CA LYS A 174 2.44 -15.12 10.56
C LYS A 174 3.63 -14.99 9.61
N GLY A 175 4.15 -13.78 9.40
CA GLY A 175 5.30 -13.58 8.53
C GLY A 175 5.74 -12.13 8.41
N VAL A 176 6.62 -11.91 7.42
CA VAL A 176 7.12 -10.58 7.03
C VAL A 176 7.40 -10.56 5.53
N PHE A 177 7.04 -9.47 4.87
CA PHE A 177 7.44 -9.15 3.50
C PHE A 177 8.38 -7.96 3.51
N TYR A 178 9.57 -8.11 2.96
CA TYR A 178 10.54 -7.01 2.86
C TYR A 178 10.36 -6.27 1.53
N PRO A 179 10.68 -4.95 1.48
CA PRO A 179 10.47 -4.10 0.31
C PRO A 179 11.55 -4.31 -0.77
N ASP A 180 11.70 -5.56 -1.22
CA ASP A 180 12.53 -5.93 -2.36
C ASP A 180 12.07 -5.20 -3.62
N ASN A 181 13.03 -4.83 -4.48
CA ASN A 181 12.70 -4.08 -5.69
C ASN A 181 11.70 -4.83 -6.59
N GLY A 182 10.58 -4.17 -6.90
CA GLY A 182 9.49 -4.69 -7.71
C GLY A 182 8.56 -5.66 -7.00
N ARG A 183 8.68 -5.86 -5.67
CA ARG A 183 7.72 -6.69 -4.92
C ARG A 183 6.39 -5.96 -4.79
N ILE A 184 5.32 -6.68 -5.12
CA ILE A 184 3.94 -6.33 -4.79
C ILE A 184 3.51 -7.22 -3.63
N VAL A 185 3.01 -6.62 -2.55
CA VAL A 185 2.29 -7.31 -1.48
C VAL A 185 0.82 -6.93 -1.59
N ILE A 186 -0.07 -7.91 -1.66
CA ILE A 186 -1.52 -7.69 -1.75
C ILE A 186 -2.16 -8.22 -0.47
N GLY A 187 -2.99 -7.39 0.17
CA GLY A 187 -3.70 -7.72 1.39
C GLY A 187 -5.22 -7.59 1.26
N ASP A 188 -5.93 -8.49 1.92
CA ASP A 188 -7.38 -8.43 2.11
C ASP A 188 -7.70 -7.49 3.28
N ASN A 189 -8.39 -6.40 2.97
CA ASN A 189 -8.76 -5.40 3.97
C ASN A 189 -10.17 -5.64 4.55
N ARG A 190 -10.89 -6.69 4.12
CA ARG A 190 -12.25 -6.95 4.60
C ARG A 190 -12.27 -7.71 5.92
N ASN A 191 -11.16 -8.32 6.32
CA ASN A 191 -11.08 -9.10 7.55
C ASN A 191 -10.39 -8.30 8.67
N PRO A 192 -11.14 -7.78 9.67
CA PRO A 192 -10.56 -6.97 10.74
C PRO A 192 -9.60 -7.74 11.66
N LEU A 193 -9.56 -9.08 11.58
CA LEU A 193 -8.63 -9.88 12.36
C LEU A 193 -7.26 -10.04 11.68
N GLN A 194 -7.15 -9.70 10.41
CA GLN A 194 -5.88 -9.72 9.67
C GLN A 194 -5.22 -8.37 9.84
N LEU A 195 -4.20 -8.35 10.69
CA LEU A 195 -3.48 -7.13 11.02
C LEU A 195 -2.13 -7.12 10.33
N HIS A 196 -1.62 -5.92 10.13
CA HIS A 196 -0.27 -5.72 9.68
C HIS A 196 0.37 -4.55 10.43
N ARG A 197 1.69 -4.49 10.31
CA ARG A 197 2.52 -3.41 10.85
C ARG A 197 3.77 -3.26 10.00
N THR A 198 4.39 -2.09 10.02
CA THR A 198 5.69 -1.89 9.38
C THR A 198 6.76 -1.89 10.45
N GLN A 199 7.83 -2.67 10.26
CA GLN A 199 8.99 -2.60 11.15
C GLN A 199 9.62 -1.21 11.11
N HIS A 200 10.24 -0.77 12.19
CA HIS A 200 11.09 0.42 12.12
C HIS A 200 12.26 0.20 11.17
N TYR A 201 12.70 1.29 10.55
CA TYR A 201 14.04 1.35 9.98
C TYR A 201 15.08 1.16 11.09
N SER A 202 16.15 0.43 10.78
CA SER A 202 17.33 0.42 11.64
C SER A 202 17.94 1.82 11.71
N GLU A 203 18.55 2.15 12.84
CA GLU A 203 19.26 3.44 13.03
C GLU A 203 20.31 3.67 11.93
N GLN A 204 21.06 2.62 11.55
CA GLN A 204 22.04 2.69 10.48
C GLN A 204 21.40 3.04 9.13
N ALA A 205 20.27 2.42 8.80
CA ALA A 205 19.57 2.70 7.54
C ALA A 205 19.04 4.14 7.47
N LEU A 206 18.66 4.74 8.61
CA LEU A 206 18.30 6.16 8.71
C LEU A 206 19.52 7.06 8.49
N ILE A 207 20.66 6.73 9.12
CA ILE A 207 21.93 7.47 8.98
C ILE A 207 22.40 7.44 7.52
N ASP A 208 22.34 6.27 6.89
CA ASP A 208 22.76 6.04 5.50
C ASP A 208 21.73 6.56 4.49
N LYS A 209 20.58 7.07 4.97
CA LYS A 209 19.47 7.57 4.16
C LYS A 209 19.02 6.54 3.12
N ILE A 210 18.91 5.29 3.54
CA ILE A 210 18.41 4.20 2.70
C ILE A 210 16.96 4.50 2.35
N ASP A 211 16.70 4.65 1.06
CA ASP A 211 15.39 5.02 0.56
C ASP A 211 14.65 3.82 -0.02
N ARG A 212 13.32 3.91 0.01
CA ARG A 212 12.43 3.08 -0.80
C ARG A 212 11.25 3.92 -1.23
N ILE A 213 10.80 3.68 -2.44
CA ILE A 213 9.55 4.22 -2.93
C ILE A 213 8.47 3.17 -2.72
N THR A 214 7.34 3.59 -2.16
CA THR A 214 6.18 2.74 -1.93
C THR A 214 4.98 3.35 -2.62
N PHE A 215 4.34 2.57 -3.49
CA PHE A 215 2.97 2.85 -3.88
C PHE A 215 2.03 2.09 -2.95
N LEU A 216 1.04 2.78 -2.40
CA LEU A 216 -0.17 2.16 -1.86
C LEU A 216 -1.28 2.28 -2.89
N VAL A 217 -1.71 1.14 -3.41
CA VAL A 217 -2.82 1.05 -4.35
C VAL A 217 -3.98 0.40 -3.63
N THR A 218 -5.08 1.13 -3.48
CA THR A 218 -6.28 0.59 -2.85
C THR A 218 -7.34 0.30 -3.89
N MET A 219 -8.10 -0.78 -3.67
CA MET A 219 -9.01 -1.35 -4.67
C MET A 219 -10.32 -1.81 -4.03
N LYS A 220 -11.41 -1.58 -4.77
CA LYS A 220 -12.72 -2.18 -4.53
C LYS A 220 -12.92 -3.43 -5.38
N LEU A 221 -13.65 -4.38 -4.83
CA LEU A 221 -14.20 -5.53 -5.54
C LEU A 221 -15.62 -5.19 -6.00
N ILE A 222 -15.78 -5.00 -7.31
CA ILE A 222 -17.08 -4.73 -7.93
C ILE A 222 -17.72 -6.06 -8.35
N PRO A 223 -18.87 -6.45 -7.78
CA PRO A 223 -19.53 -7.69 -8.16
C PRO A 223 -19.89 -7.71 -9.64
N GLN A 224 -19.63 -8.82 -10.32
CA GLN A 224 -20.10 -8.99 -11.69
C GLN A 224 -21.61 -9.22 -11.67
N ARG A 225 -22.38 -8.28 -12.24
CA ARG A 225 -23.81 -8.50 -12.47
C ARG A 225 -23.94 -9.45 -13.66
N HIS A 226 -24.48 -10.64 -13.44
CA HIS A 226 -24.99 -11.44 -14.55
C HIS A 226 -26.23 -10.74 -15.09
N GLU A 227 -26.14 -10.20 -16.30
CA GLU A 227 -27.34 -9.96 -17.10
C GLU A 227 -28.01 -11.33 -17.29
N ARG A 228 -29.19 -11.48 -16.66
CA ARG A 228 -30.01 -12.68 -16.78
C ARG A 228 -30.80 -12.63 -18.08
#